data_AF-A0A3M1NWB5-F1
#
_entry.id   AF-A0A3M1NWB5-F1
#
_cell.length_a   1.000
_cell.length_b   1.000
_cell.length_c   1.000
_cell.angle_alpha   90.00
_cell.angle_beta   90.00
_cell.angle_gamma   90.00
#
_symmetry.space_group_name_H-M   'P 1'
#
loop_
_entity.id
_entity.type
_entity.pdbx_description
1 polymer ?
#
loop_
_entity_poly.entity_id
_entity_poly.type
_entity_poly.pdbx_seq_one_letter_code
_entity_poly.pdbx_strand_id
1 'polypeptide(L)'
;MTNNQDISTNIFPSIYERSLRYFSKWLGASRTTHLAQEAYEKIVDYFPNLQMIFSLKEETLQVSPQPVDEKRLIAFAVWLQQFVKLCKQNLVGIGEPDIMEITDPLKDVLESNGFYQFYQDAQELEY
;
A
#
# COMPACT_ATOMS: atom_id res chain seq x y z
N MET A 1 -6.63 6.59 -26.09
CA MET A 1 -7.40 5.47 -25.51
C MET A 1 -6.42 4.68 -24.67
N THR A 2 -6.22 5.08 -23.41
CA THR A 2 -5.38 4.32 -22.48
C THR A 2 -6.19 3.10 -22.07
N ASN A 3 -5.70 1.90 -22.40
CA ASN A 3 -6.43 0.66 -22.20
C ASN A 3 -6.82 0.50 -20.73
N ASN A 4 -8.08 0.17 -20.44
CA ASN A 4 -8.54 -0.18 -19.08
C ASN A 4 -7.68 -1.29 -18.44
N GLN A 5 -7.01 -2.12 -19.24
CA GLN A 5 -6.04 -3.12 -18.78
C GLN A 5 -4.72 -2.53 -18.25
N ASP A 6 -4.25 -1.39 -18.78
CA ASP A 6 -3.02 -0.74 -18.27
C ASP A 6 -3.28 -0.13 -16.88
N ILE A 7 -4.48 0.40 -16.65
CA ILE A 7 -4.87 0.94 -15.34
C ILE A 7 -4.99 -0.19 -14.32
N SER A 8 -5.59 -1.33 -14.71
CA SER A 8 -5.80 -2.45 -13.79
C SER A 8 -4.50 -3.12 -13.35
N THR A 9 -3.44 -3.11 -14.17
CA THR A 9 -2.16 -3.71 -13.79
C THR A 9 -1.27 -2.77 -12.97
N ASN A 10 -1.48 -1.46 -13.08
CA ASN A 10 -0.65 -0.45 -12.42
C ASN A 10 -1.20 0.05 -11.08
N ILE A 11 -2.31 -0.52 -10.57
CA ILE A 11 -2.90 -0.10 -9.29
C ILE A 11 -1.89 -0.20 -8.14
N PHE A 12 -1.26 -1.36 -7.96
CA PHE A 12 -0.34 -1.56 -6.83
C PHE A 12 0.91 -0.69 -6.91
N PRO A 13 1.67 -0.63 -8.04
CA PRO A 13 2.80 0.28 -8.16
C PRO A 13 2.41 1.75 -7.94
N SER A 14 1.27 2.18 -8.49
CA SER A 14 0.81 3.57 -8.37
C SER A 14 0.54 3.96 -6.92
N ILE A 15 -0.18 3.12 -6.18
CA ILE A 15 -0.48 3.39 -4.77
C ILE A 15 0.80 3.31 -3.93
N TYR A 16 1.67 2.34 -4.20
CA TYR A 16 2.97 2.21 -3.54
C TYR A 16 3.81 3.49 -3.67
N GLU A 17 4.05 3.94 -4.90
CA GLU A 17 4.83 5.15 -5.18
C GLU A 17 4.21 6.41 -4.57
N ARG A 18 2.88 6.52 -4.63
CA ARG A 18 2.14 7.64 -4.03
C ARG A 18 2.27 7.64 -2.51
N SER A 19 2.17 6.48 -1.88
CA SER A 19 2.31 6.32 -0.43
C SER A 19 3.73 6.68 0.02
N LEU A 20 4.76 6.19 -0.69
CA LEU A 20 6.14 6.56 -0.43
C LEU A 20 6.34 8.07 -0.55
N ARG A 21 5.86 8.67 -1.64
CA ARG A 21 5.99 10.13 -1.87
C ARG A 21 5.26 10.94 -0.81
N TYR A 22 4.08 10.48 -0.40
CA TYR A 22 3.28 11.12 0.64
C TYR A 22 4.08 11.16 1.94
N PHE A 23 4.43 10.02 2.50
CA PHE A 23 5.11 9.94 3.81
C PHE A 23 6.54 10.49 3.81
N SER A 24 7.25 10.42 2.67
CA SER A 24 8.61 10.96 2.53
C SER A 24 8.70 12.46 2.77
N LYS A 25 7.60 13.22 2.60
CA LYS A 25 7.58 14.66 2.90
C LYS A 25 7.88 14.97 4.37
N TRP A 26 7.58 14.03 5.26
CA TRP A 26 7.72 14.21 6.70
C TRP A 26 8.80 13.30 7.31
N LEU A 27 8.89 12.05 6.84
CA LEU A 27 9.84 11.06 7.39
C LEU A 27 11.18 11.03 6.65
N GLY A 28 11.25 11.61 5.46
CA GLY A 28 12.36 11.44 4.53
C GLY A 28 12.30 10.10 3.79
N ALA A 29 12.92 10.05 2.61
CA ALA A 29 12.82 8.91 1.69
C ALA A 29 13.35 7.60 2.30
N SER A 30 14.55 7.63 2.90
CA SER A 30 15.18 6.44 3.47
C SER A 30 14.33 5.81 4.58
N ARG A 31 13.82 6.61 5.53
CA ARG A 31 12.96 6.11 6.61
C ARG A 31 11.64 5.56 6.06
N THR A 32 11.05 6.24 5.08
CA THR A 32 9.79 5.83 4.48
C THR A 32 9.91 4.49 3.77
N THR A 33 10.98 4.28 2.99
CA THR A 33 11.27 2.99 2.34
C THR A 33 11.49 1.89 3.36
N HIS A 34 12.23 2.17 4.44
CA HIS A 34 12.45 1.19 5.51
C HIS A 34 11.14 0.76 6.19
N LEU A 35 10.25 1.72 6.50
CA LEU A 35 8.95 1.40 7.10
C LEU A 35 8.02 0.64 6.12
N ALA A 36 8.12 0.90 4.82
CA ALA A 36 7.38 0.15 3.80
C ALA A 36 7.84 -1.33 3.74
N GLN A 37 9.14 -1.58 3.84
CA GLN A 37 9.71 -2.92 3.96
C GLN A 37 9.32 -3.57 5.29
N GLU A 38 9.43 -2.86 6.41
CA GLU A 38 9.05 -3.36 7.74
C GLU A 38 7.57 -3.77 7.78
N ALA A 39 6.70 -2.98 7.14
CA ALA A 39 5.28 -3.33 7.00
C ALA A 39 5.10 -4.65 6.24
N TYR A 40 5.81 -4.83 5.12
CA TYR A 40 5.78 -6.08 4.35
C TYR A 40 6.25 -7.27 5.17
N GLU A 41 7.42 -7.17 5.80
CA GLU A 41 8.02 -8.24 6.59
C GLU A 41 7.14 -8.67 7.77
N LYS A 42 6.42 -7.73 8.40
CA LYS A 42 5.49 -8.03 9.50
C LYS A 42 4.30 -8.89 9.10
N ILE A 43 3.79 -8.71 7.88
CA ILE A 43 2.51 -9.31 7.50
C ILE A 43 2.59 -10.36 6.38
N VAL A 44 3.73 -10.50 5.70
CA VAL A 44 3.89 -11.40 4.55
C VAL A 44 3.56 -12.86 4.88
N ASP A 45 3.90 -13.32 6.09
CA ASP A 45 3.62 -14.68 6.53
C ASP A 45 2.12 -14.95 6.75
N TYR A 46 1.35 -13.90 7.05
CA TYR A 46 -0.12 -13.97 7.21
C TYR A 46 -0.85 -13.74 5.88
N PHE A 47 -0.24 -12.97 4.96
CA PHE A 47 -0.79 -12.64 3.65
C PHE A 47 0.18 -13.03 2.53
N PRO A 48 0.32 -14.33 2.20
CA PRO A 48 1.30 -14.80 1.21
C PRO A 48 1.06 -14.26 -0.20
N ASN A 49 -0.14 -13.76 -0.52
CA ASN A 49 -0.40 -13.06 -1.78
C ASN A 49 0.45 -11.78 -1.93
N LEU A 50 1.00 -11.23 -0.84
CA LEU A 50 1.97 -10.14 -0.91
C LEU A 50 3.23 -10.52 -1.67
N GLN A 51 3.66 -11.78 -1.64
CA GLN A 51 4.81 -12.25 -2.43
C GLN A 51 4.52 -12.26 -3.93
N MET A 52 3.25 -12.25 -4.32
CA MET A 52 2.87 -12.05 -5.72
C MET A 52 2.91 -10.58 -6.13
N ILE A 53 2.90 -9.65 -5.16
CA ILE A 53 2.82 -8.21 -5.39
C ILE A 53 4.16 -7.52 -5.24
N PHE A 54 4.88 -7.92 -4.21
CA PHE A 54 6.13 -7.36 -3.79
C PHE A 54 7.25 -8.35 -4.05
N SER A 55 8.39 -7.81 -4.49
CA SER A 55 9.67 -8.52 -4.55
C SER A 55 10.62 -7.82 -3.60
N LEU A 56 11.15 -8.54 -2.61
CA LEU A 56 12.22 -8.04 -1.76
C LEU A 56 13.56 -8.41 -2.40
N LYS A 57 14.29 -7.43 -2.91
CA LYS A 57 15.62 -7.63 -3.51
C LYS A 57 16.61 -6.65 -2.89
N GLU A 58 17.70 -7.17 -2.34
CA GLU A 58 18.78 -6.35 -1.76
C GLU A 58 18.23 -5.30 -0.77
N GLU A 59 17.36 -5.75 0.17
CA GLU A 59 16.71 -4.89 1.17
C GLU A 59 15.86 -3.75 0.56
N THR A 60 15.46 -3.88 -0.69
CA THR A 60 14.56 -2.94 -1.35
C THR A 60 13.27 -3.65 -1.72
N LEU A 61 12.16 -3.13 -1.20
CA LEU A 61 10.83 -3.58 -1.57
C LEU A 61 10.45 -2.99 -2.94
N GLN A 62 10.17 -3.86 -3.91
CA GLN A 62 9.78 -3.49 -5.26
C GLN A 62 8.35 -3.97 -5.55
N VAL A 63 7.59 -3.20 -6.31
CA VAL A 63 6.23 -3.57 -6.75
C VAL A 63 6.22 -3.67 -8.26
N SER A 64 5.66 -4.76 -8.78
CA SER A 64 5.55 -4.95 -10.22
C SER A 64 4.11 -4.72 -10.70
N PRO A 65 3.92 -4.26 -11.95
CA PRO A 65 2.61 -4.25 -12.57
C PRO A 65 2.06 -5.68 -12.71
N GLN A 66 0.83 -5.89 -12.29
CA GLN A 66 0.19 -7.21 -12.32
C GLN A 66 -1.33 -7.12 -12.23
N PRO A 67 -2.06 -8.14 -12.72
CA PRO A 67 -3.51 -8.14 -12.63
C PRO A 67 -4.00 -8.01 -11.18
N VAL A 68 -5.01 -7.15 -11.01
CA VAL A 68 -5.73 -7.01 -9.75
C VAL A 68 -6.75 -8.14 -9.65
N ASP A 69 -6.65 -8.89 -8.56
CA ASP A 69 -7.66 -9.82 -8.09
C ASP A 69 -7.97 -9.50 -6.63
N GLU A 70 -9.11 -9.97 -6.15
CA GLU A 70 -9.61 -9.68 -4.80
C GLU A 70 -8.60 -10.07 -3.71
N LYS A 71 -7.96 -11.23 -3.83
CA LYS A 71 -7.01 -11.74 -2.82
C LYS A 71 -5.76 -10.86 -2.73
N ARG A 72 -5.27 -10.40 -3.88
CA ARG A 72 -4.14 -9.44 -3.94
C ARG A 72 -4.55 -8.07 -3.43
N LEU A 73 -5.77 -7.62 -3.76
CA LEU A 73 -6.27 -6.33 -3.33
C LEU A 73 -6.44 -6.27 -1.80
N ILE A 74 -6.99 -7.33 -1.19
CA ILE A 74 -7.07 -7.51 0.27
C ILE A 74 -5.66 -7.47 0.87
N ALA A 75 -4.76 -8.31 0.37
CA ALA A 75 -3.40 -8.38 0.89
C ALA A 75 -2.69 -7.02 0.83
N PHE A 76 -2.83 -6.30 -0.28
CA PHE A 76 -2.27 -4.96 -0.45
C PHE A 76 -2.93 -3.92 0.46
N ALA A 77 -4.24 -3.99 0.67
CA ALA A 77 -4.95 -3.10 1.60
C ALA A 77 -4.43 -3.28 3.03
N VAL A 78 -4.21 -4.53 3.46
CA VAL A 78 -3.63 -4.83 4.77
C VAL A 78 -2.18 -4.32 4.86
N TRP A 79 -1.37 -4.51 3.82
CA TRP A 79 -0.02 -3.93 3.78
C TRP A 79 -0.04 -2.40 3.90
N LEU A 80 -0.93 -1.74 3.15
CA LEU A 80 -1.01 -0.29 3.16
C LEU A 80 -1.46 0.22 4.53
N GLN A 81 -2.41 -0.45 5.17
CA GLN A 81 -2.83 -0.13 6.53
C GLN A 81 -1.64 -0.25 7.49
N GLN A 82 -0.90 -1.35 7.44
CA GLN A 82 0.24 -1.57 8.33
C GLN A 82 1.34 -0.53 8.09
N PHE A 83 1.60 -0.20 6.83
CA PHE A 83 2.56 0.84 6.47
C PHE A 83 2.14 2.21 7.00
N VAL A 84 0.88 2.60 6.85
CA VAL A 84 0.32 3.85 7.38
C VAL A 84 0.42 3.88 8.91
N LYS A 85 0.12 2.77 9.59
CA LYS A 85 0.25 2.61 11.05
C LYS A 85 1.69 2.86 11.50
N LEU A 86 2.68 2.23 10.86
CA LEU A 86 4.09 2.43 11.18
C LEU A 86 4.55 3.86 10.91
N CYS A 87 4.14 4.46 9.79
CA CYS A 87 4.43 5.86 9.50
C CYS A 87 3.84 6.78 10.58
N LYS A 88 2.59 6.60 10.98
CA LYS A 88 1.94 7.38 12.04
C LYS A 88 2.67 7.28 13.38
N GLN A 89 3.10 6.08 13.77
CA GLN A 89 3.89 5.87 15.00
C GLN A 89 5.22 6.63 15.00
N ASN A 90 5.76 6.94 13.82
CA ASN A 90 7.01 7.68 13.64
C ASN A 90 6.79 9.18 13.38
N LEU A 91 5.54 9.64 13.31
CA LEU A 91 5.18 11.03 13.09
C LEU A 91 4.64 11.66 14.38
N VAL A 92 5.26 12.76 14.82
CA VAL A 92 4.78 13.54 15.96
C VAL A 92 3.96 14.73 15.45
N GLY A 93 2.72 14.85 15.92
CA GLY A 93 1.87 16.03 15.66
C GLY A 93 1.21 16.09 14.29
N ILE A 94 1.25 15.00 13.51
CA ILE A 94 0.48 14.88 12.26
C ILE A 94 -0.84 14.19 12.57
N GLY A 95 -1.94 14.75 12.04
CA GLY A 95 -3.26 14.12 12.10
C GLY A 95 -3.30 12.76 11.42
N GLU A 96 -4.48 12.13 11.38
CA GLU A 96 -4.62 10.86 10.67
C GLU A 96 -4.41 11.05 9.17
N PRO A 97 -3.47 10.31 8.54
CA PRO A 97 -3.32 10.32 7.11
C PRO A 97 -4.61 9.88 6.44
N ASP A 98 -5.19 10.74 5.59
CA ASP A 98 -6.33 10.35 4.79
C ASP A 98 -5.86 9.48 3.61
N ILE A 99 -6.31 8.22 3.60
CA ILE A 99 -5.98 7.28 2.53
C ILE A 99 -6.54 7.74 1.17
N MET A 100 -7.59 8.56 1.17
CA MET A 100 -8.12 9.16 -0.05
C MET A 100 -7.11 10.12 -0.67
N GLU A 101 -6.31 10.87 0.10
CA GLU A 101 -5.26 11.74 -0.47
C GLU A 101 -4.19 10.95 -1.23
N ILE A 102 -3.91 9.72 -0.80
CA ILE A 102 -2.95 8.82 -1.45
C ILE A 102 -3.59 8.20 -2.70
N THR A 103 -4.87 7.88 -2.64
CA THR A 103 -5.56 7.03 -3.63
C THR A 103 -6.47 7.78 -4.60
N ASP A 104 -6.66 9.09 -4.44
CA ASP A 104 -7.65 9.90 -5.18
C ASP A 104 -7.67 9.66 -6.70
N PRO A 105 -6.53 9.61 -7.41
CA PRO A 105 -6.57 9.40 -8.87
C PRO A 105 -6.96 8.00 -9.31
N LEU A 106 -7.10 7.06 -8.38
CA LEU A 106 -7.56 5.70 -8.59
C LEU A 106 -8.88 5.41 -7.85
N LYS A 107 -9.51 6.43 -7.25
CA LYS A 107 -10.65 6.27 -6.35
C LYS A 107 -11.77 5.44 -6.96
N ASP A 108 -12.26 5.79 -8.14
CA ASP A 108 -13.38 5.09 -8.78
C ASP A 108 -13.07 3.60 -9.01
N VAL A 109 -11.83 3.30 -9.39
CA VAL A 109 -11.38 1.92 -9.63
C VAL A 109 -11.22 1.18 -8.30
N LEU A 110 -10.71 1.83 -7.26
CA LEU A 110 -10.54 1.20 -5.95
C LEU A 110 -11.87 0.97 -5.24
N GLU A 111 -12.78 1.93 -5.32
CA GLU A 111 -14.14 1.84 -4.77
C GLU A 111 -14.94 0.72 -5.43
N SER A 112 -14.91 0.64 -6.77
CA SER A 112 -15.61 -0.44 -7.50
C SER A 112 -15.06 -1.85 -7.23
N ASN A 113 -13.84 -1.96 -6.70
CA ASN A 113 -13.22 -3.23 -6.31
C ASN A 113 -13.25 -3.49 -4.79
N GLY A 114 -13.92 -2.65 -4.00
CA GLY A 114 -14.07 -2.85 -2.55
C GLY A 114 -12.81 -2.53 -1.73
N PHE A 115 -11.79 -1.90 -2.32
CA PHE A 115 -10.51 -1.64 -1.66
C PHE A 115 -10.66 -0.91 -0.32
N TYR A 116 -11.52 0.12 -0.27
CA TYR A 116 -11.70 0.92 0.94
C TYR A 116 -12.33 0.13 2.09
N GLN A 117 -13.20 -0.84 1.78
CA GLN A 117 -13.74 -1.76 2.79
C GLN A 117 -12.62 -2.65 3.34
N PHE A 118 -11.82 -3.26 2.45
CA PHE A 118 -10.69 -4.09 2.88
C PHE A 118 -9.66 -3.31 3.70
N TYR A 119 -9.41 -2.04 3.36
CA TYR A 119 -8.52 -1.16 4.11
C TYR A 119 -9.08 -0.82 5.50
N GLN A 120 -10.39 -0.61 5.62
CA GLN A 120 -11.05 -0.40 6.91
C GLN A 120 -11.04 -1.65 7.77
N ASP A 121 -11.40 -2.80 7.21
CA ASP A 121 -11.39 -4.09 7.91
C ASP A 121 -9.97 -4.41 8.42
N ALA A 122 -8.94 -4.04 7.65
CA ALA A 122 -7.55 -4.21 8.06
C ALA A 122 -7.14 -3.41 9.30
N GLN A 123 -7.88 -2.34 9.66
CA GLN A 123 -7.59 -1.55 10.86
C GLN A 123 -7.88 -2.32 12.15
N GLU A 124 -8.77 -3.30 12.10
CA GLU A 124 -9.15 -4.12 13.25
C GLU A 124 -8.14 -5.25 13.50
N LEU A 125 -7.18 -5.44 12.60
CA LEU A 125 -6.21 -6.51 12.69
C LEU A 125 -4.99 -6.08 13.52
N GLU A 126 -4.68 -6.87 14.55
CA GLU A 126 -3.48 -6.69 15.37
C GLU A 126 -2.37 -7.65 14.89
N TYR A 127 -1.36 -7.09 14.21
CA TYR A 127 -0.14 -7.75 13.76
C TYR A 127 1.11 -7.08 14.35
#